data_AF-A0A7S3ZKV4-F1
#
_entry.id   AF-A0A7S3ZKV4-F1
#
_cell.length_a   1.000
_cell.length_b   1.000
_cell.length_c   1.000
_cell.angle_alpha   90.00
_cell.angle_beta   90.00
_cell.angle_gamma   90.00
#
_symmetry.space_group_name_H-M   'P 1'
#
loop_
_entity.id
_entity.type
_entity.pdbx_description
1 polymer ?
#
loop_
_entity_poly.entity_id
_entity_poly.type
_entity_poly.pdbx_seq_one_letter_code
_entity_poly.pdbx_strand_id
1 'polypeptide(L)'
;MRWMRPAAMRWLIALFVAHARTNARGSAKTNARSNATSRLVFGSCSKVHLPQPLWPWIRKRHPRAWIWAGDAIYGDRMVRAVPLTFEALGPEHLRAAYATQNAIPEYAELRKEVPYWIATWDDHDFGLNDGGGDLPWRDASQAVFLEAMDLTVESGQHGVYTRTTVPVEGGSVLVIALDLRYHKSPYSDVDGDFLGEAQWAWLAETLQSVKEDAVVVVSSLQVLDERYGMGERWGRFPAARRRLLKVLESCRKPLVVVSGDVHMAELNVARCGGRTLIDFTSSGMTHAWSHQMRAGFSRAFAHVLTAAMASFQFIAPLEWQASDAGGRRMHYLDLNFGELDFDVAKGLVTARVFGAAEEPVLERTFSLRDLGVGGACRPVHGFLPPWRHAVALAVWALCLGLVVAAPLALAIVVARRCLSAGLTINTATVDEDAEILTSARRVRREVFCVEQRVPVEMERDAHDASPSTIHVVALYEDFSPWDVTFVPRPVGAARVVISTEKRRGKIGRVCVLRDHRHRGIGRRVVRACVDALRQKHPGYLATLGSQVHAVGFYESLGFRCIEGEEPFMDGPGCLHRTMVMET
;
A
#
# COMPACT_ATOMS: atom_id res chain seq x y z
N MET A 1 -11.72 -76.32 38.19
CA MET A 1 -12.08 -77.61 37.54
C MET A 1 -13.20 -77.37 36.54
N ARG A 2 -13.19 -78.10 35.42
CA ARG A 2 -14.02 -77.99 34.19
C ARG A 2 -15.53 -77.74 34.37
N TRP A 3 -16.14 -77.25 33.27
CA TRP A 3 -17.44 -77.58 32.62
C TRP A 3 -18.13 -76.29 32.11
N MET A 4 -17.97 -75.86 30.85
CA MET A 4 -18.79 -76.16 29.63
C MET A 4 -20.29 -75.78 29.77
N ARG A 5 -20.80 -74.70 29.13
CA ARG A 5 -21.49 -74.62 27.79
C ARG A 5 -22.29 -73.27 27.73
N PRO A 6 -23.04 -72.88 26.66
CA PRO A 6 -22.81 -72.83 25.19
C PRO A 6 -23.43 -71.58 24.46
N ALA A 7 -23.27 -71.53 23.12
CA ALA A 7 -24.11 -70.87 22.09
C ALA A 7 -24.06 -69.32 21.98
N ALA A 8 -23.53 -68.66 20.94
CA ALA A 8 -23.53 -68.89 19.49
C ALA A 8 -24.93 -69.02 18.87
N MET A 9 -25.66 -67.88 18.76
CA MET A 9 -26.71 -67.65 17.77
C MET A 9 -27.01 -66.15 17.65
N ARG A 10 -26.45 -65.48 16.63
CA ARG A 10 -27.08 -64.43 15.80
C ARG A 10 -26.05 -63.84 14.84
N TRP A 11 -25.71 -64.66 13.85
CA TRP A 11 -25.30 -64.19 12.53
C TRP A 11 -26.57 -63.89 11.73
N LEU A 12 -26.65 -62.70 11.11
CA LEU A 12 -27.15 -62.41 9.76
C LEU A 12 -27.47 -60.90 9.67
N ILE A 13 -26.96 -60.25 8.61
CA ILE A 13 -26.98 -58.80 8.31
C ILE A 13 -25.77 -58.03 8.86
N ALA A 14 -24.56 -58.28 8.31
CA ALA A 14 -23.51 -57.26 8.17
C ALA A 14 -22.34 -57.73 7.24
N LEU A 15 -22.62 -58.54 6.22
CA LEU A 15 -21.58 -59.05 5.32
C LEU A 15 -21.99 -58.92 3.84
N PHE A 16 -22.41 -57.70 3.47
CA PHE A 16 -22.67 -57.33 2.06
C PHE A 16 -22.26 -55.89 1.68
N VAL A 17 -21.35 -55.24 2.42
CA VAL A 17 -20.86 -53.87 2.06
C VAL A 17 -19.33 -53.75 1.97
N ALA A 18 -18.54 -54.79 2.29
CA ALA A 18 -17.07 -54.72 2.26
C ALA A 18 -16.39 -55.35 1.03
N HIS A 19 -17.12 -55.60 -0.06
CA HIS A 19 -16.54 -56.18 -1.29
C HIS A 19 -17.00 -55.51 -2.60
N ALA A 20 -17.48 -54.27 -2.53
CA ALA A 20 -17.91 -53.50 -3.70
C ALA A 20 -17.33 -52.07 -3.74
N ARG A 21 -16.05 -51.90 -3.38
CA ARG A 21 -15.28 -50.66 -3.67
C ARG A 21 -13.93 -50.88 -4.34
N THR A 22 -13.64 -52.11 -4.75
CA THR A 22 -12.48 -52.48 -5.58
C THR A 22 -12.98 -53.00 -6.92
N ASN A 23 -13.48 -52.11 -7.78
CA ASN A 23 -13.54 -52.24 -9.26
C ASN A 23 -14.50 -51.20 -9.88
N ALA A 24 -14.25 -49.91 -9.64
CA ALA A 24 -14.91 -48.84 -10.38
C ALA A 24 -14.00 -47.62 -10.58
N ARG A 25 -12.73 -47.82 -10.93
CA ARG A 25 -11.87 -46.81 -11.57
C ARG A 25 -10.93 -47.46 -12.59
N GLY A 26 -11.47 -48.37 -13.39
CA GLY A 26 -10.87 -48.84 -14.62
C GLY A 26 -11.78 -48.46 -15.78
N SER A 27 -11.19 -47.89 -16.84
CA SER A 27 -11.83 -47.65 -18.14
C SER A 27 -12.76 -46.43 -18.28
N ALA A 28 -12.20 -45.21 -18.09
CA ALA A 28 -12.62 -44.03 -18.88
C ALA A 28 -11.55 -42.93 -18.79
N LYS A 29 -10.35 -43.14 -19.34
CA LYS A 29 -9.39 -42.04 -19.62
C LYS A 29 -8.34 -42.43 -20.67
N THR A 30 -8.72 -43.25 -21.64
CA THR A 30 -7.89 -43.58 -22.82
C THR A 30 -8.59 -43.07 -24.08
N ASN A 31 -8.77 -41.74 -24.17
CA ASN A 31 -8.99 -41.03 -25.45
C ASN A 31 -8.91 -39.49 -25.30
N ALA A 32 -7.94 -38.98 -24.54
CA ALA A 32 -7.64 -37.55 -24.47
C ALA A 32 -6.22 -37.29 -24.97
N ARG A 33 -5.99 -37.51 -26.28
CA ARG A 33 -4.70 -37.20 -26.93
C ARG A 33 -4.78 -36.02 -27.91
N SER A 34 -5.83 -35.19 -27.87
CA SER A 34 -6.01 -34.12 -28.85
C SER A 34 -6.34 -32.73 -28.29
N ASN A 35 -6.16 -32.45 -26.99
CA ASN A 35 -6.24 -31.07 -26.46
C ASN A 35 -5.65 -30.88 -25.05
N ALA A 36 -4.51 -31.53 -24.73
CA ALA A 36 -3.86 -31.30 -23.44
C ALA A 36 -3.16 -29.93 -23.49
N THR A 37 -3.61 -28.96 -22.69
CA THR A 37 -2.88 -27.69 -22.51
C THR A 37 -1.49 -27.96 -21.92
N SER A 38 -0.50 -27.15 -22.27
CA SER A 38 0.88 -27.26 -21.76
C SER A 38 1.25 -26.23 -20.69
N ARG A 39 0.22 -25.59 -20.10
CA ARG A 39 0.38 -24.46 -19.19
C ARG A 39 0.43 -24.94 -17.75
N LEU A 40 1.57 -24.76 -17.10
CA LEU A 40 1.73 -24.89 -15.66
C LEU A 40 1.57 -23.50 -15.06
N VAL A 41 0.53 -23.28 -14.26
CA VAL A 41 0.22 -21.98 -13.66
C VAL A 41 0.52 -22.02 -12.18
N PHE A 42 1.07 -20.94 -11.64
CA PHE A 42 1.55 -20.90 -10.26
C PHE A 42 1.34 -19.55 -9.59
N GLY A 43 1.37 -19.53 -8.25
CA GLY A 43 1.31 -18.32 -7.45
C GLY A 43 1.52 -18.58 -5.96
N SER A 44 1.65 -17.50 -5.20
CA SER A 44 1.75 -17.49 -3.73
C SER A 44 1.16 -16.20 -3.13
N CYS A 45 1.14 -16.13 -1.80
CA CYS A 45 0.71 -14.97 -1.00
C CYS A 45 -0.78 -14.65 -1.14
N SER A 46 -1.60 -15.60 -0.70
CA SER A 46 -3.07 -15.56 -0.74
C SER A 46 -3.68 -15.47 0.65
N LYS A 47 -3.96 -14.24 1.10
CA LYS A 47 -4.76 -13.97 2.31
C LYS A 47 -6.24 -14.31 2.11
N VAL A 48 -6.72 -15.32 2.83
CA VAL A 48 -8.08 -15.88 2.72
C VAL A 48 -9.21 -14.87 2.96
N HIS A 49 -8.96 -13.83 3.77
CA HIS A 49 -9.94 -12.79 4.12
C HIS A 49 -9.88 -11.55 3.22
N LEU A 50 -8.98 -11.52 2.22
CA LEU A 50 -8.92 -10.46 1.22
C LEU A 50 -9.66 -10.85 -0.06
N PRO A 51 -10.11 -9.89 -0.88
CA PRO A 51 -10.61 -10.19 -2.22
C PRO A 51 -9.57 -10.97 -3.03
N GLN A 52 -10.02 -12.00 -3.78
CA GLN A 52 -9.15 -12.86 -4.60
C GLN A 52 -9.49 -12.72 -6.09
N PRO A 53 -9.18 -11.56 -6.71
CA PRO A 53 -9.68 -11.22 -8.05
C PRO A 53 -9.03 -12.02 -9.19
N LEU A 54 -7.97 -12.80 -8.92
CA LEU A 54 -7.18 -13.47 -9.94
C LEU A 54 -7.76 -14.84 -10.36
N TRP A 55 -8.59 -15.50 -9.55
CA TRP A 55 -9.10 -16.84 -9.88
C TRP A 55 -9.82 -16.94 -11.23
N PRO A 56 -10.70 -15.99 -11.62
CA PRO A 56 -11.31 -16.03 -12.95
C PRO A 56 -10.28 -15.96 -14.09
N TRP A 57 -9.22 -15.17 -13.92
CA TRP A 57 -8.15 -15.02 -14.91
C TRP A 57 -7.26 -16.26 -14.99
N ILE A 58 -6.96 -16.88 -13.83
CA ILE A 58 -6.26 -18.17 -13.76
C ILE A 58 -7.06 -19.26 -14.48
N ARG A 59 -8.37 -19.35 -14.25
CA ARG A 59 -9.26 -20.31 -14.93
C ARG A 59 -9.27 -20.12 -16.45
N LYS A 60 -9.30 -18.88 -16.94
CA LYS A 60 -9.20 -18.56 -18.39
C LYS A 60 -7.91 -19.06 -19.04
N ARG A 61 -6.86 -19.34 -18.26
CA ARG A 61 -5.62 -19.93 -18.81
C ARG A 61 -5.77 -21.42 -19.14
N HIS A 62 -6.83 -22.08 -18.67
CA HIS A 62 -7.02 -23.53 -18.77
C HIS A 62 -5.79 -24.31 -18.27
N PRO A 63 -5.40 -24.14 -16.99
CA PRO A 63 -4.16 -24.72 -16.48
C PRO A 63 -4.15 -26.24 -16.56
N ARG A 64 -3.02 -26.79 -17.02
CA ARG A 64 -2.75 -28.22 -16.94
C ARG A 64 -2.41 -28.62 -15.51
N ALA A 65 -1.63 -27.78 -14.84
CA ALA A 65 -1.34 -27.88 -13.43
C ALA A 65 -1.50 -26.52 -12.75
N TRP A 66 -1.91 -26.56 -11.50
CA TRP A 66 -1.84 -25.44 -10.57
C TRP A 66 -0.75 -25.77 -9.55
N ILE A 67 0.11 -24.79 -9.28
CA ILE A 67 1.23 -24.91 -8.35
C ILE A 67 1.12 -23.80 -7.30
N TRP A 68 0.88 -24.18 -6.05
CA TRP A 68 1.14 -23.28 -4.92
C TRP A 68 2.63 -23.25 -4.60
N ALA A 69 3.24 -22.08 -4.75
CA ALA A 69 4.64 -21.83 -4.41
C ALA A 69 4.79 -21.27 -2.98
N GLY A 70 3.90 -21.68 -2.07
CA GLY A 70 3.82 -21.16 -0.70
C GLY A 70 2.72 -20.11 -0.49
N ASP A 71 2.55 -19.69 0.77
CA ASP A 71 1.51 -18.82 1.28
C ASP A 71 0.14 -18.98 0.62
N ALA A 72 -0.38 -20.21 0.57
CA ALA A 72 -1.74 -20.47 0.12
C ALA A 72 -2.78 -19.90 1.09
N ILE A 73 -2.42 -19.82 2.37
CA ILE A 73 -3.17 -19.18 3.46
C ILE A 73 -2.22 -18.36 4.36
N TYR A 74 -2.80 -17.60 5.30
CA TYR A 74 -2.04 -16.93 6.36
C TYR A 74 -2.52 -17.43 7.73
N GLY A 75 -1.74 -18.31 8.35
CA GLY A 75 -2.06 -19.01 9.59
C GLY A 75 -1.64 -18.34 10.89
N ASP A 76 -0.95 -17.22 10.79
CA ASP A 76 -0.40 -16.46 11.91
C ASP A 76 -1.01 -15.05 11.98
N ARG A 77 -0.60 -14.29 12.99
CA ARG A 77 -1.11 -12.93 13.19
C ARG A 77 0.03 -11.94 13.36
N MET A 78 0.04 -10.91 12.51
CA MET A 78 0.87 -9.73 12.73
C MET A 78 0.36 -8.98 13.99
N VAL A 79 1.21 -8.90 15.01
CA VAL A 79 0.93 -8.22 16.28
C VAL A 79 1.36 -6.75 16.21
N ARG A 80 2.47 -6.47 15.52
CA ARG A 80 3.07 -5.13 15.45
C ARG A 80 3.75 -4.94 14.10
N ALA A 81 3.65 -3.75 13.54
CA ALA A 81 4.28 -3.41 12.26
C ALA A 81 5.73 -2.91 12.39
N VAL A 82 6.08 -2.29 13.53
CA VAL A 82 7.42 -1.67 13.73
C VAL A 82 7.96 -1.94 15.15
N PRO A 83 8.91 -2.88 15.36
CA PRO A 83 9.37 -3.83 14.36
C PRO A 83 8.22 -4.77 14.00
N LEU A 84 8.35 -5.39 12.84
CA LEU A 84 7.42 -6.38 12.36
C LEU A 84 7.48 -7.60 13.29
N THR A 85 6.39 -7.96 13.94
CA THR A 85 6.32 -9.13 14.82
C THR A 85 5.03 -9.91 14.59
N PHE A 86 5.15 -11.23 14.62
CA PHE A 86 4.06 -12.17 14.41
C PHE A 86 3.88 -13.10 15.60
N GLU A 87 2.67 -13.64 15.71
CA GLU A 87 2.27 -14.61 16.71
C GLU A 87 1.76 -15.86 16.02
N ALA A 88 2.29 -17.01 16.44
CA ALA A 88 1.87 -18.30 15.96
C ALA A 88 0.56 -18.71 16.64
N LEU A 89 -0.46 -19.07 15.87
CA LEU A 89 -1.82 -19.33 16.37
C LEU A 89 -2.15 -20.82 16.53
N GLY A 90 -1.26 -21.69 16.05
CA GLY A 90 -1.36 -23.15 16.17
C GLY A 90 -2.18 -23.84 15.06
N PRO A 91 -2.17 -25.19 15.04
CA PRO A 91 -2.71 -25.98 13.92
C PRO A 91 -4.22 -25.82 13.66
N GLU A 92 -5.03 -25.51 14.67
CA GLU A 92 -6.47 -25.29 14.47
C GLU A 92 -6.76 -24.02 13.67
N HIS A 93 -5.96 -22.96 13.84
CA HIS A 93 -6.06 -21.75 13.03
C HIS A 93 -5.65 -22.02 11.59
N LEU A 94 -4.61 -22.83 11.37
CA LEU A 94 -4.24 -23.31 10.03
C LEU A 94 -5.40 -24.05 9.37
N ARG A 95 -6.03 -25.00 10.08
CA ARG A 95 -7.18 -25.76 9.55
C ARG A 95 -8.35 -24.85 9.20
N ALA A 96 -8.66 -23.87 10.04
CA ALA A 96 -9.72 -22.89 9.77
C ALA A 96 -9.40 -21.99 8.56
N ALA A 97 -8.15 -21.56 8.41
CA ALA A 97 -7.71 -20.77 7.27
C ALA A 97 -7.83 -21.57 5.96
N TYR A 98 -7.38 -22.83 5.95
CA TYR A 98 -7.54 -23.72 4.80
C TYR A 98 -9.00 -24.02 4.47
N ALA A 99 -9.84 -24.27 5.48
CA ALA A 99 -11.28 -24.44 5.26
C ALA A 99 -11.89 -23.19 4.60
N THR A 100 -11.45 -22.00 5.00
CA THR A 100 -11.88 -20.73 4.39
C THR A 100 -11.42 -20.64 2.94
N GLN A 101 -10.14 -20.88 2.65
CA GLN A 101 -9.60 -20.87 1.28
C GLN A 101 -10.32 -21.87 0.37
N ASN A 102 -10.50 -23.11 0.84
CA ASN A 102 -11.15 -24.19 0.10
C ASN A 102 -12.66 -23.94 -0.14
N ALA A 103 -13.29 -23.06 0.65
CA ALA A 103 -14.69 -22.67 0.48
C ALA A 103 -14.89 -21.52 -0.51
N ILE A 104 -13.82 -20.86 -1.00
CA ILE A 104 -13.92 -19.79 -1.98
C ILE A 104 -14.44 -20.38 -3.31
N PRO A 105 -15.58 -19.92 -3.84
CA PRO A 105 -16.24 -20.56 -4.98
C PRO A 105 -15.33 -20.72 -6.20
N GLU A 106 -14.64 -19.66 -6.61
CA GLU A 106 -13.79 -19.67 -7.81
C GLU A 106 -12.56 -20.58 -7.65
N TYR A 107 -12.00 -20.63 -6.45
CA TYR A 107 -10.89 -21.54 -6.11
C TYR A 107 -11.35 -23.00 -6.07
N ALA A 108 -12.52 -23.26 -5.45
CA ALA A 108 -13.12 -24.59 -5.40
C ALA A 108 -13.47 -25.13 -6.79
N GLU A 109 -13.95 -24.27 -7.70
CA GLU A 109 -14.18 -24.64 -9.10
C GLU A 109 -12.86 -24.92 -9.83
N LEU A 110 -11.85 -24.06 -9.69
CA LEU A 110 -10.53 -24.31 -10.28
C LEU A 110 -9.96 -25.66 -9.84
N ARG A 111 -10.07 -26.01 -8.55
CA ARG A 111 -9.58 -27.28 -7.99
C ARG A 111 -10.27 -28.51 -8.61
N LYS A 112 -11.53 -28.39 -9.07
CA LYS A 112 -12.23 -29.46 -9.79
C LYS A 112 -11.80 -29.58 -11.25
N GLU A 113 -11.42 -28.46 -11.86
CA GLU A 113 -11.07 -28.36 -13.28
C GLU A 113 -9.62 -28.75 -13.57
N VAL A 114 -8.70 -28.40 -12.67
CA VAL A 114 -7.26 -28.57 -12.89
C VAL A 114 -6.84 -30.03 -12.64
N PRO A 115 -6.24 -30.72 -13.64
CA PRO A 115 -5.88 -32.13 -13.51
C PRO A 115 -4.75 -32.44 -12.51
N TYR A 116 -3.81 -31.51 -12.31
CA TYR A 116 -2.65 -31.69 -11.43
C TYR A 116 -2.60 -30.56 -10.42
N TRP A 117 -2.90 -30.88 -9.17
CA TRP A 117 -2.83 -29.96 -8.04
C TRP A 117 -1.52 -30.20 -7.28
N ILE A 118 -0.62 -29.22 -7.31
CA ILE A 118 0.72 -29.32 -6.70
C ILE A 118 0.86 -28.19 -5.69
N ALA A 119 1.44 -28.46 -4.53
CA ALA A 119 1.66 -27.44 -3.53
C ALA A 119 2.90 -27.73 -2.69
N THR A 120 3.55 -26.66 -2.25
CA THR A 120 4.35 -26.61 -1.04
C THR A 120 3.90 -25.43 -0.19
N TRP A 121 4.31 -25.39 1.06
CA TRP A 121 4.05 -24.27 1.97
C TRP A 121 5.13 -23.20 1.92
N ASP A 122 4.80 -22.04 2.48
CA ASP A 122 5.81 -21.15 3.07
C ASP A 122 5.58 -20.94 4.57
N ASP A 123 6.18 -19.91 5.17
CA ASP A 123 6.15 -19.64 6.61
C ASP A 123 4.72 -19.43 7.15
N HIS A 124 3.85 -18.71 6.44
CA HIS A 124 2.50 -18.45 6.90
C HIS A 124 1.57 -19.67 6.82
N ASP A 125 1.79 -20.56 5.86
CA ASP A 125 1.16 -21.90 5.77
C ASP A 125 1.72 -22.87 6.82
N PHE A 126 3.00 -22.73 7.16
CA PHE A 126 3.68 -23.51 8.18
C PHE A 126 3.23 -23.13 9.60
N GLY A 127 2.88 -21.85 9.79
CA GLY A 127 2.15 -21.34 10.94
C GLY A 127 2.81 -20.22 11.73
N LEU A 128 3.91 -19.64 11.23
CA LEU A 128 4.60 -18.50 11.83
C LEU A 128 5.54 -17.85 10.81
N ASN A 129 5.44 -16.54 10.62
CA ASN A 129 6.37 -15.76 9.81
C ASN A 129 7.85 -16.05 10.16
N ASP A 130 8.70 -16.27 9.16
CA ASP A 130 10.10 -16.73 9.25
C ASP A 130 10.29 -18.08 9.97
N GLY A 131 9.21 -18.78 10.33
CA GLY A 131 9.22 -20.02 11.11
C GLY A 131 10.00 -21.14 10.42
N GLY A 132 10.51 -22.07 11.24
CA GLY A 132 11.32 -23.19 10.75
C GLY A 132 11.25 -24.42 11.66
N GLY A 133 12.33 -25.21 11.66
CA GLY A 133 12.37 -26.49 12.38
C GLY A 133 12.28 -26.39 13.90
N ASP A 134 12.26 -25.19 14.47
CA ASP A 134 12.03 -24.92 15.89
C ASP A 134 10.55 -24.74 16.26
N LEU A 135 9.63 -24.71 15.28
CA LEU A 135 8.20 -24.60 15.55
C LEU A 135 7.68 -25.86 16.29
N PRO A 136 7.12 -25.72 17.52
CA PRO A 136 6.83 -26.89 18.37
C PRO A 136 5.79 -27.87 17.81
N TRP A 137 4.94 -27.42 16.88
CA TRP A 137 3.86 -28.21 16.28
C TRP A 137 4.02 -28.41 14.77
N ARG A 138 5.26 -28.39 14.25
CA ARG A 138 5.54 -28.60 12.81
C ARG A 138 4.92 -29.89 12.24
N ASP A 139 4.86 -30.97 13.02
CA ASP A 139 4.23 -32.24 12.60
C ASP A 139 2.72 -32.09 12.42
N ALA A 140 2.09 -31.34 13.32
CA ALA A 140 0.67 -31.03 13.20
C ALA A 140 0.39 -30.07 12.04
N SER A 141 1.28 -29.09 11.79
CA SER A 141 1.22 -28.25 10.59
C SER A 141 1.34 -29.10 9.32
N GLN A 142 2.26 -30.07 9.27
CA GLN A 142 2.38 -31.04 8.16
C GLN A 142 1.07 -31.79 7.91
N ALA A 143 0.47 -32.36 8.95
CA ALA A 143 -0.79 -33.09 8.83
C ALA A 143 -1.92 -32.20 8.27
N VAL A 144 -2.05 -30.98 8.79
CA VAL A 144 -3.06 -30.00 8.33
C VAL A 144 -2.84 -29.62 6.88
N PHE A 145 -1.60 -29.34 6.47
CA PHE A 145 -1.26 -28.97 5.09
C PHE A 145 -1.60 -30.09 4.11
N LEU A 146 -1.15 -31.32 4.40
CA LEU A 146 -1.38 -32.48 3.55
C LEU A 146 -2.88 -32.79 3.40
N GLU A 147 -3.64 -32.71 4.50
CA GLU A 147 -5.09 -32.87 4.50
C GLU A 147 -5.77 -31.79 3.63
N ALA A 148 -5.44 -30.51 3.86
CA ALA A 148 -6.04 -29.38 3.18
C ALA A 148 -5.77 -29.36 1.67
N MET A 149 -4.58 -29.81 1.26
CA MET A 149 -4.15 -29.84 -0.13
C MET A 149 -4.48 -31.15 -0.85
N ASP A 150 -4.98 -32.18 -0.15
CA ASP A 150 -5.16 -33.56 -0.66
C ASP A 150 -3.86 -34.14 -1.23
N LEU A 151 -2.78 -33.98 -0.46
CA LEU A 151 -1.45 -34.46 -0.81
C LEU A 151 -1.06 -35.65 0.05
N THR A 152 -0.26 -36.55 -0.53
CA THR A 152 0.31 -37.69 0.18
C THR A 152 1.82 -37.68 0.06
N VAL A 153 2.48 -38.06 1.15
CA VAL A 153 3.93 -38.25 1.23
C VAL A 153 4.23 -39.65 1.74
N GLU A 154 5.48 -40.09 1.62
CA GLU A 154 5.89 -41.40 2.13
C GLU A 154 5.69 -41.50 3.65
N SER A 155 5.37 -42.71 4.14
CA SER A 155 5.20 -42.92 5.58
C SER A 155 6.50 -42.62 6.32
N GLY A 156 6.44 -41.74 7.32
CA GLY A 156 7.61 -41.29 8.06
C GLY A 156 8.40 -40.16 7.38
N GLN A 157 7.93 -39.64 6.23
CA GLN A 157 8.52 -38.46 5.62
C GLN A 157 8.27 -37.21 6.49
N HIS A 158 9.35 -36.51 6.81
CA HIS A 158 9.34 -35.25 7.54
C HIS A 158 9.45 -34.08 6.56
N GLY A 159 8.35 -33.35 6.39
CA GLY A 159 8.18 -32.29 5.39
C GLY A 159 7.28 -32.67 4.21
N VAL A 160 6.79 -31.67 3.49
CA VAL A 160 5.74 -31.77 2.44
C VAL A 160 6.30 -31.86 1.02
N TYR A 161 7.59 -32.15 0.86
CA TYR A 161 8.21 -32.20 -0.45
C TYR A 161 7.71 -33.37 -1.30
N THR A 162 7.47 -33.10 -2.59
CA THR A 162 6.86 -34.06 -3.51
C THR A 162 7.42 -33.93 -4.93
N ARG A 163 7.19 -34.94 -5.77
CA ARG A 163 7.47 -34.89 -7.20
C ARG A 163 6.27 -35.39 -8.00
N THR A 164 5.92 -34.68 -9.06
CA THR A 164 4.73 -34.97 -9.88
C THR A 164 5.07 -34.84 -11.36
N THR A 165 4.86 -35.92 -12.12
CA THR A 165 4.99 -35.88 -13.58
C THR A 165 3.69 -35.32 -14.19
N VAL A 166 3.81 -34.18 -14.88
CA VAL A 166 2.71 -33.50 -15.58
C VAL A 166 2.85 -33.73 -17.09
N PRO A 167 1.93 -34.49 -17.72
CA PRO A 167 1.91 -34.61 -19.18
C PRO A 167 1.53 -33.27 -19.81
N VAL A 168 2.31 -32.85 -20.80
CA VAL A 168 2.10 -31.64 -21.61
C VAL A 168 2.03 -32.02 -23.09
N GLU A 169 1.69 -31.09 -23.97
CA GLU A 169 1.71 -31.36 -25.41
C GLU A 169 3.12 -31.74 -25.87
N GLY A 170 3.23 -32.88 -26.55
CA GLY A 170 4.50 -33.37 -27.08
C GLY A 170 5.46 -34.00 -26.06
N GLY A 171 5.11 -34.09 -24.76
CA GLY A 171 6.01 -34.64 -23.76
C GLY A 171 5.50 -34.61 -22.32
N SER A 172 6.42 -34.48 -21.37
CA SER A 172 6.12 -34.41 -19.94
C SER A 172 7.10 -33.51 -19.19
N VAL A 173 6.61 -32.89 -18.12
CA VAL A 173 7.41 -32.05 -17.21
C VAL A 173 7.37 -32.66 -15.82
N LEU A 174 8.53 -32.83 -15.19
CA LEU A 174 8.62 -33.20 -13.78
C LEU A 174 8.55 -31.93 -12.93
N VAL A 175 7.55 -31.83 -12.06
CA VAL A 175 7.47 -30.76 -11.07
C VAL A 175 7.96 -31.29 -9.73
N ILE A 176 8.97 -30.65 -9.14
CA ILE A 176 9.57 -31.01 -7.86
C ILE A 176 9.24 -29.88 -6.88
N ALA A 177 8.38 -30.14 -5.89
CA ALA A 177 8.05 -29.19 -4.85
C ALA A 177 8.95 -29.41 -3.63
N LEU A 178 9.76 -28.40 -3.30
CA LEU A 178 10.64 -28.41 -2.13
C LEU A 178 9.88 -27.94 -0.89
N ASP A 179 10.35 -28.37 0.27
CA ASP A 179 9.93 -27.92 1.60
C ASP A 179 11.10 -27.14 2.19
N LEU A 180 10.89 -25.86 2.51
CA LEU A 180 11.94 -24.98 3.03
C LEU A 180 11.71 -24.59 4.49
N ARG A 181 10.80 -25.27 5.21
CA ARG A 181 10.36 -24.88 6.56
C ARG A 181 10.59 -25.98 7.58
N TYR A 182 10.25 -27.23 7.26
CA TYR A 182 10.24 -28.29 8.26
C TYR A 182 11.60 -28.50 8.95
N HIS A 183 12.68 -28.46 8.16
CA HIS A 183 14.07 -28.64 8.64
C HIS A 183 14.87 -27.34 8.67
N LYS A 184 14.21 -26.18 8.50
CA LYS A 184 14.88 -24.89 8.40
C LYS A 184 15.59 -24.53 9.71
N SER A 185 16.87 -24.23 9.63
CA SER A 185 17.65 -23.68 10.75
C SER A 185 17.19 -22.25 11.11
N PRO A 186 17.38 -21.80 12.35
CA PRO A 186 17.24 -20.39 12.71
C PRO A 186 18.22 -19.52 11.92
N TYR A 187 17.82 -18.30 11.54
CA TYR A 187 18.71 -17.39 10.81
C TYR A 187 19.91 -16.87 11.61
N SER A 188 19.97 -17.13 12.91
CA SER A 188 21.18 -16.91 13.72
C SER A 188 22.30 -17.89 13.37
N ASP A 189 22.00 -19.00 12.71
CA ASP A 189 22.97 -19.96 12.21
C ASP A 189 23.36 -19.64 10.76
N VAL A 190 24.55 -19.09 10.56
CA VAL A 190 25.05 -18.71 9.23
C VAL A 190 25.34 -19.91 8.33
N ASP A 191 25.58 -21.08 8.93
CA ASP A 191 25.79 -22.36 8.25
C ASP A 191 24.51 -23.20 8.23
N GLY A 192 23.37 -22.56 8.52
CA GLY A 192 22.06 -23.19 8.55
C GLY A 192 21.63 -23.81 7.22
N ASP A 193 20.54 -24.58 7.29
CA ASP A 193 19.98 -25.30 6.15
C ASP A 193 18.47 -25.05 6.03
N PHE A 194 17.91 -25.40 4.87
CA PHE A 194 16.46 -25.43 4.63
C PHE A 194 15.89 -26.84 4.56
N LEU A 195 16.61 -27.77 3.91
CA LEU A 195 16.03 -29.04 3.46
C LEU A 195 16.23 -30.20 4.44
N GLY A 196 17.34 -30.21 5.18
CA GLY A 196 17.76 -31.38 5.94
C GLY A 196 18.28 -32.51 5.05
N GLU A 197 19.11 -33.39 5.62
CA GLU A 197 19.86 -34.39 4.84
C GLU A 197 18.98 -35.38 4.06
N ALA A 198 17.82 -35.77 4.62
CA ALA A 198 16.91 -36.70 3.95
C ALA A 198 16.36 -36.12 2.64
N GLN A 199 15.92 -34.87 2.65
CA GLN A 199 15.42 -34.20 1.46
C GLN A 199 16.54 -33.85 0.48
N TRP A 200 17.75 -33.53 0.97
CA TRP A 200 18.92 -33.35 0.11
C TRP A 200 19.24 -34.61 -0.71
N ALA A 201 19.28 -35.76 -0.04
CA ALA A 201 19.51 -37.05 -0.70
C ALA A 201 18.40 -37.37 -1.70
N TRP A 202 17.14 -37.20 -1.29
CA TRP A 202 15.97 -37.40 -2.15
C TRP A 202 15.97 -36.51 -3.40
N LEU A 203 16.34 -35.23 -3.25
CA LEU A 203 16.41 -34.28 -4.37
C LEU A 203 17.50 -34.69 -5.37
N ALA A 204 18.68 -35.05 -4.87
CA ALA A 204 19.79 -35.51 -5.71
C ALA A 204 19.42 -36.77 -6.50
N GLU A 205 18.80 -37.76 -5.85
CA GLU A 205 18.33 -38.98 -6.51
C GLU A 205 17.24 -38.68 -7.55
N THR A 206 16.28 -37.82 -7.21
CA THR A 206 15.19 -37.44 -8.12
C THR A 206 15.74 -36.77 -9.38
N LEU A 207 16.70 -35.84 -9.25
CA LEU A 207 17.26 -35.12 -10.39
C LEU A 207 18.15 -36.00 -11.29
N GLN A 208 18.79 -37.02 -10.73
CA GLN A 208 19.59 -37.98 -11.51
C GLN A 208 18.72 -39.00 -12.27
N SER A 209 17.49 -39.22 -11.83
CA SER A 209 16.57 -40.23 -12.37
C SER A 209 15.49 -39.68 -13.30
N VAL A 210 15.53 -38.37 -13.62
CA VAL A 210 14.53 -37.69 -14.47
C VAL A 210 14.47 -38.31 -15.86
N LYS A 211 13.26 -38.66 -16.30
CA LYS A 211 12.98 -39.18 -17.65
C LYS A 211 12.24 -38.16 -18.51
N GLU A 212 11.52 -37.26 -17.86
CA GLU A 212 10.72 -36.17 -18.41
C GLU A 212 11.55 -35.22 -19.29
N ASP A 213 10.86 -34.43 -20.11
CA ASP A 213 11.48 -33.55 -21.11
C ASP A 213 11.99 -32.25 -20.50
N ALA A 214 11.42 -31.82 -19.37
CA ALA A 214 11.87 -30.69 -18.58
C ALA A 214 11.54 -30.88 -17.09
N VAL A 215 12.17 -30.06 -16.24
CA VAL A 215 11.97 -30.03 -14.79
C VAL A 215 11.58 -28.62 -14.35
N VAL A 216 10.58 -28.52 -13.48
CA VAL A 216 10.23 -27.32 -12.73
C VAL A 216 10.51 -27.60 -11.26
N VAL A 217 11.41 -26.84 -10.65
CA VAL A 217 11.64 -26.88 -9.19
C VAL A 217 10.83 -25.74 -8.55
N VAL A 218 9.96 -26.08 -7.63
CA VAL A 218 9.15 -25.12 -6.85
C VAL A 218 9.86 -24.89 -5.53
N SER A 219 10.27 -23.65 -5.30
CA SER A 219 10.98 -23.20 -4.11
C SER A 219 10.16 -22.05 -3.50
N SER A 220 9.65 -22.17 -2.27
CA SER A 220 8.82 -21.10 -1.70
C SER A 220 9.59 -19.77 -1.62
N LEU A 221 10.89 -19.86 -1.35
CA LEU A 221 11.82 -18.74 -1.35
C LEU A 221 12.60 -18.60 -2.67
N GLN A 222 13.00 -17.38 -3.00
CA GLN A 222 13.83 -17.11 -4.17
C GLN A 222 15.23 -17.72 -4.05
N VAL A 223 15.67 -18.36 -5.12
CA VAL A 223 16.96 -19.07 -5.20
C VAL A 223 18.07 -18.12 -5.64
N LEU A 224 17.85 -17.32 -6.69
CA LEU A 224 18.91 -16.48 -7.26
C LEU A 224 19.08 -15.16 -6.51
N ASP A 225 18.03 -14.65 -5.89
CA ASP A 225 18.06 -13.35 -5.23
C ASP A 225 19.13 -13.27 -4.13
N GLU A 226 19.89 -12.18 -4.17
CA GLU A 226 20.96 -11.86 -3.22
C GLU A 226 20.77 -10.48 -2.58
N ARG A 227 19.62 -9.79 -2.79
CA ARG A 227 19.33 -8.45 -2.24
C ARG A 227 19.82 -8.32 -0.80
N TYR A 228 20.92 -7.59 -0.61
CA TYR A 228 21.66 -7.55 0.64
C TYR A 228 20.79 -7.05 1.81
N GLY A 229 20.34 -7.98 2.65
CA GLY A 229 19.79 -7.70 3.98
C GLY A 229 18.26 -7.60 4.12
N MET A 230 17.46 -7.86 3.07
CA MET A 230 15.98 -7.74 3.16
C MET A 230 15.26 -9.05 2.77
N GLY A 231 14.30 -9.50 3.58
CA GLY A 231 13.45 -10.67 3.30
C GLY A 231 14.11 -12.04 3.49
N GLU A 232 13.30 -13.09 3.40
CA GLU A 232 13.73 -14.48 3.34
C GLU A 232 14.17 -14.86 1.92
N ARG A 233 15.24 -15.65 1.80
CA ARG A 233 15.80 -16.11 0.51
C ARG A 233 16.87 -17.16 0.75
N TRP A 234 17.18 -17.94 -0.27
CA TRP A 234 18.29 -18.90 -0.20
C TRP A 234 19.65 -18.24 0.13
N GLY A 235 19.85 -16.98 -0.26
CA GLY A 235 21.05 -16.21 0.07
C GLY A 235 21.30 -16.00 1.57
N ARG A 236 20.33 -16.27 2.44
CA ARG A 236 20.50 -16.25 3.91
C ARG A 236 21.36 -17.40 4.43
N PHE A 237 21.38 -18.53 3.73
CA PHE A 237 22.24 -19.69 4.02
C PHE A 237 23.16 -19.96 2.81
N PRO A 238 24.29 -19.24 2.69
CA PRO A 238 25.13 -19.30 1.49
C PRO A 238 25.66 -20.71 1.19
N ALA A 239 25.93 -21.52 2.23
CA ALA A 239 26.36 -22.90 2.06
C ALA A 239 25.25 -23.78 1.47
N ALA A 240 24.04 -23.73 2.03
CA ALA A 240 22.88 -24.45 1.53
C ALA A 240 22.53 -24.04 0.08
N ARG A 241 22.60 -22.75 -0.26
CA ARG A 241 22.40 -22.27 -1.64
C ARG A 241 23.45 -22.82 -2.61
N ARG A 242 24.73 -22.82 -2.24
CA ARG A 242 25.78 -23.43 -3.08
C ARG A 242 25.53 -24.92 -3.28
N ARG A 243 25.11 -25.63 -2.23
CA ARG A 243 24.72 -27.04 -2.30
C ARG A 243 23.53 -27.25 -3.23
N LEU A 244 22.50 -26.41 -3.15
CA LEU A 244 21.35 -26.45 -4.07
C LEU A 244 21.81 -26.34 -5.52
N LEU A 245 22.55 -25.28 -5.87
CA LEU A 245 23.03 -25.08 -7.24
C LEU A 245 23.87 -26.26 -7.72
N LYS A 246 24.68 -26.85 -6.83
CA LYS A 246 25.47 -28.05 -7.14
C LYS A 246 24.60 -29.29 -7.38
N VAL A 247 23.54 -29.47 -6.62
CA VAL A 247 22.58 -30.57 -6.79
C VAL A 247 21.78 -30.38 -8.09
N LEU A 248 21.33 -29.15 -8.39
CA LEU A 248 20.65 -28.82 -9.66
C LEU A 248 21.54 -29.07 -10.89
N GLU A 249 22.86 -28.87 -10.78
CA GLU A 249 23.84 -29.19 -11.83
C GLU A 249 23.83 -30.67 -12.24
N SER A 250 23.40 -31.58 -11.34
CA SER A 250 23.31 -33.01 -11.66
C SER A 250 22.18 -33.33 -12.65
N CYS A 251 21.21 -32.43 -12.82
CA CYS A 251 20.10 -32.61 -13.74
C CYS A 251 20.52 -32.37 -15.19
N ARG A 252 20.42 -33.39 -16.02
CA ARG A 252 20.78 -33.28 -17.44
C ARG A 252 19.67 -32.66 -18.30
N LYS A 253 18.43 -32.69 -17.83
CA LYS A 253 17.26 -32.16 -18.53
C LYS A 253 17.15 -30.63 -18.39
N PRO A 254 16.45 -29.94 -19.31
CA PRO A 254 16.02 -28.55 -19.12
C PRO A 254 15.41 -28.33 -17.73
N LEU A 255 15.86 -27.30 -17.01
CA LEU A 255 15.40 -27.04 -15.64
C LEU A 255 15.13 -25.55 -15.42
N VAL A 256 13.99 -25.25 -14.78
CA VAL A 256 13.62 -23.92 -14.30
C VAL A 256 13.21 -23.97 -12.84
N VAL A 257 13.34 -22.84 -12.14
CA VAL A 257 12.84 -22.64 -10.78
C VAL A 257 11.65 -21.68 -10.83
N VAL A 258 10.63 -21.95 -10.02
CA VAL A 258 9.55 -20.99 -9.71
C VAL A 258 9.50 -20.72 -8.21
N SER A 259 9.12 -19.50 -7.81
CA SER A 259 9.15 -19.10 -6.40
C SER A 259 8.09 -18.08 -5.95
N GLY A 260 8.03 -17.82 -4.63
CA GLY A 260 7.06 -16.97 -3.94
C GLY A 260 7.66 -15.94 -2.96
N ASP A 261 7.06 -15.81 -1.76
CA ASP A 261 7.37 -14.92 -0.61
C ASP A 261 7.25 -13.38 -0.81
N VAL A 262 7.78 -12.85 -1.91
CA VAL A 262 8.20 -11.44 -1.98
C VAL A 262 7.12 -10.38 -2.31
N HIS A 263 5.83 -10.74 -2.36
CA HIS A 263 4.73 -9.79 -2.64
C HIS A 263 4.77 -9.09 -4.02
N MET A 264 5.47 -9.67 -4.99
CA MET A 264 5.58 -9.18 -6.38
C MET A 264 5.92 -10.33 -7.34
N ALA A 265 5.93 -10.04 -8.64
CA ALA A 265 6.53 -10.90 -9.63
C ALA A 265 7.88 -10.35 -10.11
N GLU A 266 8.81 -11.25 -10.38
CA GLU A 266 10.09 -10.93 -11.00
C GLU A 266 10.69 -12.14 -11.72
N LEU A 267 11.52 -11.85 -12.70
CA LEU A 267 12.27 -12.87 -13.44
C LEU A 267 13.75 -12.68 -13.17
N ASN A 268 14.34 -13.61 -12.41
CA ASN A 268 15.77 -13.67 -12.16
C ASN A 268 16.42 -14.71 -13.08
N VAL A 269 17.60 -14.39 -13.60
CA VAL A 269 18.34 -15.22 -14.56
C VAL A 269 19.82 -15.25 -14.19
N ALA A 270 20.39 -16.45 -14.22
CA ALA A 270 21.81 -16.69 -14.04
C ALA A 270 22.40 -17.41 -15.26
N ARG A 271 23.62 -17.04 -15.63
CA ARG A 271 24.45 -17.80 -16.59
C ARG A 271 25.28 -18.81 -15.81
N CYS A 272 25.00 -20.10 -16.01
CA CYS A 272 25.60 -21.21 -15.28
C CYS A 272 26.42 -22.07 -16.24
N GLY A 273 27.69 -21.70 -16.45
CA GLY A 273 28.51 -22.28 -17.51
C GLY A 273 27.88 -22.04 -18.89
N GLY A 274 27.63 -23.11 -19.64
CA GLY A 274 26.95 -23.07 -20.94
C GLY A 274 25.42 -23.03 -20.89
N ARG A 275 24.82 -23.08 -19.69
CA ARG A 275 23.35 -23.10 -19.48
C ARG A 275 22.87 -21.83 -18.77
N THR A 276 21.57 -21.68 -18.70
CA THR A 276 20.86 -20.54 -18.09
C THR A 276 19.90 -21.06 -17.04
N LEU A 277 20.08 -20.66 -15.78
CA LEU A 277 19.12 -20.95 -14.73
C LEU A 277 18.13 -19.78 -14.64
N ILE A 278 16.85 -20.10 -14.64
CA ILE A 278 15.76 -19.16 -14.41
C ILE A 278 15.20 -19.40 -13.02
N ASP A 279 14.99 -18.31 -12.28
CA ASP A 279 14.22 -18.26 -11.04
C ASP A 279 13.06 -17.28 -11.25
N PHE A 280 11.87 -17.84 -11.48
CA PHE A 280 10.69 -17.09 -11.90
C PHE A 280 9.69 -16.95 -10.77
N THR A 281 9.60 -15.76 -10.21
CA THR A 281 8.82 -15.47 -9.01
C THR A 281 7.46 -14.89 -9.37
N SER A 282 6.41 -15.40 -8.73
CA SER A 282 5.07 -14.79 -8.77
C SER A 282 4.42 -14.91 -7.40
N SER A 283 4.31 -13.78 -6.71
CA SER A 283 4.09 -13.78 -5.27
C SER A 283 3.11 -12.72 -4.77
N GLY A 284 2.03 -12.41 -5.47
CA GLY A 284 1.12 -11.37 -4.98
C GLY A 284 -0.33 -11.63 -5.35
N MET A 285 -0.92 -12.72 -4.89
CA MET A 285 -2.26 -13.07 -5.36
C MET A 285 -3.38 -12.19 -4.81
N THR A 286 -3.30 -11.81 -3.53
CA THR A 286 -4.34 -10.96 -2.89
C THR A 286 -3.79 -9.64 -2.36
N HIS A 287 -2.48 -9.54 -2.22
CA HIS A 287 -1.79 -8.34 -1.80
C HIS A 287 -0.40 -8.31 -2.43
N ALA A 288 0.01 -7.13 -2.87
CA ALA A 288 1.28 -6.89 -3.54
C ALA A 288 1.81 -5.50 -3.17
N TRP A 289 3.04 -5.18 -3.54
CA TRP A 289 3.65 -3.89 -3.21
C TRP A 289 2.86 -2.66 -3.69
N SER A 290 2.21 -2.70 -4.87
CA SER A 290 1.31 -1.64 -5.35
C SER A 290 -0.16 -1.84 -4.98
N HIS A 291 -0.51 -3.00 -4.43
CA HIS A 291 -1.88 -3.36 -4.08
C HIS A 291 -1.95 -3.88 -2.64
N GLN A 292 -1.72 -2.98 -1.70
CA GLN A 292 -1.83 -3.24 -0.26
C GLN A 292 -3.27 -3.02 0.19
N MET A 293 -4.08 -4.08 0.16
CA MET A 293 -5.42 -4.05 0.74
C MET A 293 -5.33 -4.33 2.24
N ARG A 294 -5.30 -3.31 3.11
CA ARG A 294 -5.70 -3.51 4.52
C ARG A 294 -6.09 -2.24 5.27
N ALA A 295 -7.21 -2.37 5.97
CA ALA A 295 -7.70 -1.47 7.02
C ALA A 295 -6.67 -1.38 8.16
N GLY A 296 -6.36 -0.17 8.60
CA GLY A 296 -5.48 0.11 9.75
C GLY A 296 -4.17 0.83 9.40
N PHE A 297 -3.69 0.73 8.15
CA PHE A 297 -2.64 1.63 7.64
C PHE A 297 -3.28 2.84 6.98
N SER A 298 -2.72 4.04 7.16
CA SER A 298 -3.15 5.18 6.37
C SER A 298 -2.87 4.88 4.89
N ARG A 299 -3.83 5.14 4.00
CA ARG A 299 -3.62 4.98 2.54
C ARG A 299 -2.33 5.65 2.07
N ALA A 300 -1.96 6.76 2.71
CA ALA A 300 -0.71 7.47 2.48
C ALA A 300 0.54 6.61 2.71
N PHE A 301 0.59 5.82 3.79
CA PHE A 301 1.74 4.95 4.07
C PHE A 301 1.89 3.81 3.03
N ALA A 302 0.76 3.24 2.58
CA ALA A 302 0.79 2.24 1.51
C ALA A 302 1.42 2.81 0.22
N HIS A 303 1.05 4.03 -0.18
CA HIS A 303 1.67 4.70 -1.34
C HIS A 303 3.16 4.96 -1.14
N VAL A 304 3.61 5.29 0.07
CA VAL A 304 5.03 5.46 0.39
C VAL A 304 5.78 4.13 0.22
N LEU A 305 5.24 3.02 0.71
CA LEU A 305 5.85 1.69 0.53
C LEU A 305 5.91 1.30 -0.95
N THR A 306 4.84 1.51 -1.71
CA THR A 306 4.84 1.27 -3.15
C THR A 306 5.91 2.10 -3.85
N ALA A 307 6.00 3.40 -3.56
CA ALA A 307 7.00 4.29 -4.14
C ALA A 307 8.44 3.91 -3.73
N ALA A 308 8.63 3.49 -2.48
CA ALA A 308 9.91 2.98 -1.99
C ALA A 308 10.34 1.74 -2.77
N MET A 309 9.43 0.78 -2.97
CA MET A 309 9.75 -0.43 -3.72
C MET A 309 9.95 -0.18 -5.21
N ALA A 310 9.12 0.65 -5.84
CA ALA A 310 9.28 1.04 -7.24
C ALA A 310 10.63 1.75 -7.50
N SER A 311 10.99 2.70 -6.62
CA SER A 311 12.29 3.36 -6.71
C SER A 311 13.46 2.43 -6.39
N PHE A 312 13.29 1.48 -5.47
CA PHE A 312 14.30 0.47 -5.17
C PHE A 312 14.57 -0.40 -6.40
N GLN A 313 13.51 -0.92 -7.04
CA GLN A 313 13.60 -1.70 -8.27
C GLN A 313 14.25 -0.93 -9.42
N PHE A 314 14.16 0.41 -9.43
CA PHE A 314 14.80 1.25 -10.43
C PHE A 314 16.28 1.56 -10.13
N ILE A 315 16.62 1.81 -8.85
CA ILE A 315 17.95 2.29 -8.44
C ILE A 315 18.88 1.15 -8.06
N ALA A 316 18.36 0.14 -7.35
CA ALA A 316 19.19 -0.93 -6.79
C ALA A 316 19.84 -1.75 -7.90
N PRO A 317 21.10 -2.17 -7.72
CA PRO A 317 21.80 -3.08 -8.63
C PRO A 317 21.30 -4.52 -8.44
N LEU A 318 20.16 -4.84 -9.06
CA LEU A 318 19.56 -6.17 -9.04
C LEU A 318 20.23 -7.06 -10.10
N GLU A 319 21.42 -7.55 -9.80
CA GLU A 319 22.33 -8.21 -10.77
C GLU A 319 21.73 -9.45 -11.45
N TRP A 320 20.86 -10.15 -10.74
CA TRP A 320 20.19 -11.36 -11.21
C TRP A 320 18.90 -11.06 -11.97
N GLN A 321 18.32 -9.87 -11.82
CA GLN A 321 17.04 -9.52 -12.43
C GLN A 321 17.22 -9.36 -13.94
N ALA A 322 16.38 -10.06 -14.70
CA ALA A 322 16.41 -10.01 -16.14
C ALA A 322 15.89 -8.67 -16.68
N SER A 323 16.31 -8.34 -17.90
CA SER A 323 15.73 -7.24 -18.69
C SER A 323 15.11 -7.77 -19.99
N ASP A 324 14.07 -7.11 -20.48
CA ASP A 324 13.50 -7.36 -21.81
C ASP A 324 14.40 -6.80 -22.93
N ALA A 325 13.98 -6.98 -24.19
CA ALA A 325 14.75 -6.52 -25.35
C ALA A 325 14.95 -4.99 -25.38
N GLY A 326 14.07 -4.22 -24.73
CA GLY A 326 14.19 -2.77 -24.59
C GLY A 326 15.03 -2.34 -23.39
N GLY A 327 15.59 -3.28 -22.62
CA GLY A 327 16.37 -2.98 -21.42
C GLY A 327 15.50 -2.66 -20.20
N ARG A 328 14.17 -2.84 -20.27
CA ARG A 328 13.30 -2.68 -19.11
C ARG A 328 13.43 -3.91 -18.21
N ARG A 329 13.58 -3.66 -16.91
CA ARG A 329 13.70 -4.73 -15.91
C ARG A 329 12.41 -5.54 -15.81
N MET A 330 12.54 -6.85 -15.67
CA MET A 330 11.43 -7.81 -15.65
C MET A 330 10.88 -8.00 -14.24
N HIS A 331 10.10 -7.03 -13.77
CA HIS A 331 9.37 -7.11 -12.51
C HIS A 331 7.98 -6.49 -12.63
N TYR A 332 7.08 -6.88 -11.72
CA TYR A 332 5.73 -6.36 -11.64
C TYR A 332 5.25 -6.33 -10.19
N LEU A 333 4.85 -5.14 -9.72
CA LEU A 333 4.60 -4.87 -8.30
C LEU A 333 3.13 -5.04 -7.87
N ASP A 334 2.23 -5.30 -8.82
CA ASP A 334 0.80 -5.44 -8.56
C ASP A 334 0.40 -6.92 -8.40
N LEU A 335 -0.89 -7.14 -8.18
CA LEU A 335 -1.46 -8.47 -8.06
C LEU A 335 -1.09 -9.33 -9.27
N ASN A 336 -0.58 -10.53 -9.01
CA ASN A 336 0.02 -11.35 -10.05
C ASN A 336 -0.13 -12.86 -9.83
N PHE A 337 -0.11 -13.58 -10.94
CA PHE A 337 0.13 -15.02 -11.01
C PHE A 337 1.03 -15.35 -12.22
N GLY A 338 1.75 -16.46 -12.15
CA GLY A 338 2.74 -16.88 -13.14
C GLY A 338 2.25 -18.05 -14.01
N GLU A 339 2.79 -18.14 -15.21
CA GLU A 339 2.53 -19.23 -16.17
C GLU A 339 3.84 -19.67 -16.84
N LEU A 340 4.04 -20.98 -16.94
CA LEU A 340 5.03 -21.62 -17.79
C LEU A 340 4.30 -22.43 -18.87
N ASP A 341 4.43 -22.00 -20.11
CA ASP A 341 3.79 -22.62 -21.27
C ASP A 341 4.83 -23.40 -22.08
N PHE A 342 4.78 -24.72 -22.00
CA PHE A 342 5.77 -25.62 -22.60
C PHE A 342 5.39 -26.04 -24.03
N ASP A 343 6.27 -25.79 -24.99
CA ASP A 343 6.18 -26.37 -26.34
C ASP A 343 7.38 -27.30 -26.53
N VAL A 344 7.22 -28.54 -26.04
CA VAL A 344 8.29 -29.55 -26.05
C VAL A 344 8.70 -29.89 -27.49
N ALA A 345 7.75 -29.91 -28.42
CA ALA A 345 7.99 -30.19 -29.83
C ALA A 345 8.91 -29.15 -30.48
N LYS A 346 8.73 -27.86 -30.16
CA LYS A 346 9.62 -26.78 -30.62
C LYS A 346 10.85 -26.56 -29.73
N GLY A 347 10.94 -27.25 -28.60
CA GLY A 347 12.03 -27.07 -27.63
C GLY A 347 11.99 -25.71 -26.95
N LEU A 348 10.79 -25.18 -26.64
CA LEU A 348 10.58 -23.85 -26.07
C LEU A 348 9.76 -23.90 -24.78
N VAL A 349 9.98 -22.91 -23.92
CA VAL A 349 9.07 -22.57 -22.81
C VAL A 349 8.86 -21.07 -22.78
N THR A 350 7.62 -20.63 -22.64
CA THR A 350 7.28 -19.22 -22.47
C THR A 350 6.85 -18.96 -21.03
N ALA A 351 7.58 -18.10 -20.35
CA ALA A 351 7.30 -17.65 -19.00
C ALA A 351 6.50 -16.35 -19.06
N ARG A 352 5.34 -16.31 -18.41
CA ARG A 352 4.45 -15.14 -18.38
C ARG A 352 4.01 -14.80 -16.98
N VAL A 353 3.79 -13.51 -16.74
CA VAL A 353 3.10 -13.00 -15.55
C VAL A 353 1.84 -12.31 -16.02
N PHE A 354 0.74 -12.57 -15.31
CA PHE A 354 -0.54 -11.93 -15.55
C PHE A 354 -0.97 -11.18 -14.30
N GLY A 355 -1.65 -10.05 -14.51
CA GLY A 355 -2.47 -9.41 -13.48
C GLY A 355 -3.93 -9.82 -13.58
N ALA A 356 -4.84 -8.92 -13.19
CA ALA A 356 -6.28 -9.10 -13.39
C ALA A 356 -6.72 -8.72 -14.83
N ALA A 357 -6.02 -9.24 -15.84
CA ALA A 357 -6.25 -8.96 -17.26
C ALA A 357 -5.90 -10.17 -18.13
N GLU A 358 -6.35 -10.13 -19.39
CA GLU A 358 -6.14 -11.21 -20.38
C GLU A 358 -4.72 -11.25 -20.93
N GLU A 359 -4.11 -10.07 -21.11
CA GLU A 359 -2.76 -9.91 -21.64
C GLU A 359 -1.69 -10.05 -20.55
N PRO A 360 -0.53 -10.68 -20.86
CA PRO A 360 0.57 -10.78 -19.91
C PRO A 360 1.23 -9.41 -19.68
N VAL A 361 1.58 -9.13 -18.43
CA VAL A 361 2.34 -7.92 -18.05
C VAL A 361 3.85 -8.11 -18.20
N LEU A 362 4.32 -9.36 -18.08
CA LEU A 362 5.67 -9.78 -18.38
C LEU A 362 5.61 -11.05 -19.23
N GLU A 363 6.46 -11.13 -20.26
CA GLU A 363 6.58 -12.32 -21.09
C GLU A 363 8.02 -12.51 -21.55
N ARG A 364 8.50 -13.76 -21.50
CA ARG A 364 9.78 -14.14 -22.11
C ARG A 364 9.80 -15.60 -22.51
N THR A 365 10.23 -15.86 -23.74
CA THR A 365 10.43 -17.22 -24.26
C THR A 365 11.90 -17.64 -24.18
N PHE A 366 12.13 -18.89 -23.82
CA PHE A 366 13.44 -19.49 -23.71
C PHE A 366 13.50 -20.79 -24.50
N SER A 367 14.70 -21.12 -25.00
CA SER A 367 14.95 -22.46 -25.54
C SER A 367 15.20 -23.44 -24.40
N LEU A 368 14.46 -24.54 -24.36
CA LEU A 368 14.59 -25.57 -23.33
C LEU A 368 16.02 -26.10 -23.22
N ARG A 369 16.72 -26.27 -24.35
CA ARG A 369 18.10 -26.80 -24.37
C ARG A 369 19.08 -25.92 -23.60
N ASP A 370 18.80 -24.61 -23.50
CA ASP A 370 19.67 -23.65 -22.84
C ASP A 370 19.43 -23.64 -21.32
N LEU A 371 18.33 -24.23 -20.83
CA LEU A 371 17.90 -24.09 -19.43
C LEU A 371 18.55 -25.10 -18.52
N GLY A 372 18.93 -24.68 -17.32
CA GLY A 372 19.50 -25.50 -16.25
C GLY A 372 20.83 -24.97 -15.73
N VAL A 373 21.52 -25.79 -14.94
CA VAL A 373 22.81 -25.45 -14.33
C VAL A 373 23.89 -26.28 -15.00
N GLY A 374 24.82 -25.64 -15.70
CA GLY A 374 25.93 -26.29 -16.41
C GLY A 374 27.31 -25.98 -15.81
N GLY A 375 27.36 -25.48 -14.58
CA GLY A 375 28.57 -25.05 -13.89
C GLY A 375 28.29 -23.88 -12.94
N ALA A 376 29.34 -23.13 -12.59
CA ALA A 376 29.21 -21.97 -11.71
C ALA A 376 28.28 -20.89 -12.31
N CYS A 377 27.30 -20.46 -11.51
CA CYS A 377 26.32 -19.44 -11.89
C CYS A 377 26.85 -18.02 -11.65
N ARG A 378 26.58 -17.12 -12.60
CA ARG A 378 26.90 -15.69 -12.54
C ARG A 378 25.69 -14.85 -12.97
N PRO A 379 25.54 -13.62 -12.45
CA PRO A 379 24.47 -12.71 -12.84
C PRO A 379 24.58 -12.32 -14.32
N VAL A 380 23.44 -12.09 -14.96
CA VAL A 380 23.36 -11.69 -16.39
C VAL A 380 23.96 -10.31 -16.66
N HIS A 381 23.99 -9.43 -15.66
CA HIS A 381 24.54 -8.09 -15.76
C HIS A 381 25.98 -7.97 -15.23
N GLY A 382 26.59 -9.10 -14.80
CA GLY A 382 27.88 -9.11 -14.12
C GLY A 382 27.80 -8.64 -12.66
N PHE A 383 28.82 -8.97 -11.88
CA PHE A 383 28.93 -8.54 -10.49
C PHE A 383 29.37 -7.08 -10.41
N LEU A 384 28.65 -6.28 -9.63
CA LEU A 384 29.05 -4.95 -9.25
C LEU A 384 29.87 -4.99 -7.96
N PRO A 385 30.94 -4.20 -7.84
CA PRO A 385 31.73 -4.15 -6.63
C PRO A 385 30.88 -3.63 -5.45
N PRO A 386 31.11 -4.09 -4.21
CA PRO A 386 30.28 -3.76 -3.04
C PRO A 386 30.06 -2.25 -2.80
N TRP A 387 31.04 -1.39 -3.15
CA TRP A 387 30.89 0.05 -3.01
C TRP A 387 29.80 0.64 -3.92
N ARG A 388 29.55 0.06 -5.10
CA ARG A 388 28.45 0.49 -5.99
C ARG A 388 27.09 0.13 -5.42
N HIS A 389 26.99 -1.02 -4.74
CA HIS A 389 25.80 -1.38 -3.96
C HIS A 389 25.55 -0.36 -2.86
N ALA A 390 26.57 -0.03 -2.08
CA ALA A 390 26.46 0.96 -1.01
C ALA A 390 26.03 2.35 -1.54
N VAL A 391 26.60 2.81 -2.65
CA VAL A 391 26.22 4.07 -3.29
C VAL A 391 24.78 4.04 -3.78
N ALA A 392 24.36 2.97 -4.46
CA ALA A 392 22.97 2.85 -4.94
C ALA A 392 21.96 2.85 -3.80
N LEU A 393 22.25 2.15 -2.70
CA LEU A 393 21.41 2.15 -1.50
C LEU A 393 21.36 3.54 -0.84
N ALA A 394 22.47 4.25 -0.78
CA ALA A 394 22.52 5.61 -0.25
C ALA A 394 21.70 6.59 -1.12
N VAL A 395 21.80 6.48 -2.45
CA VAL A 395 21.01 7.28 -3.40
C VAL A 395 19.52 6.95 -3.26
N TRP A 396 19.16 5.68 -3.17
CA TRP A 396 17.77 5.27 -2.96
C TRP A 396 17.22 5.81 -1.64
N ALA A 397 17.95 5.69 -0.54
CA ALA A 397 17.55 6.21 0.77
C ALA A 397 17.37 7.74 0.75
N LEU A 398 18.25 8.48 0.05
CA LEU A 398 18.13 9.92 -0.14
C LEU A 398 16.87 10.28 -0.93
N CYS A 399 16.63 9.61 -2.07
CA CYS A 399 15.44 9.82 -2.89
C CYS A 399 14.15 9.55 -2.11
N LEU A 400 14.09 8.44 -1.36
CA LEU A 400 12.94 8.12 -0.53
C LEU A 400 12.74 9.15 0.58
N GLY A 401 13.82 9.60 1.22
CA GLY A 401 13.79 10.68 2.21
C GLY A 401 13.19 11.97 1.64
N LEU A 402 13.54 12.35 0.41
CA LEU A 402 12.97 13.51 -0.27
C LEU A 402 11.48 13.32 -0.59
N VAL A 403 11.08 12.13 -1.06
CA VAL A 403 9.67 11.79 -1.37
C VAL A 403 8.79 11.86 -0.11
N VAL A 404 9.31 11.50 1.06
CA VAL A 404 8.58 11.57 2.33
C VAL A 404 8.63 12.99 2.93
N ALA A 405 9.79 13.66 2.89
CA ALA A 405 9.99 14.96 3.51
C ALA A 405 9.35 16.11 2.74
N ALA A 406 9.32 16.07 1.41
CA ALA A 406 8.80 17.18 0.60
C ALA A 406 7.28 17.42 0.79
N PRO A 407 6.41 16.40 0.80
CA PRO A 407 4.99 16.58 1.12
C PRO A 407 4.77 17.04 2.55
N LEU A 408 5.57 16.57 3.50
CA LEU A 408 5.49 17.00 4.90
C LEU A 408 5.91 18.46 5.07
N ALA A 409 7.00 18.88 4.42
CA ALA A 409 7.45 20.27 4.40
C ALA A 409 6.40 21.17 3.73
N LEU A 410 5.83 20.74 2.60
CA LEU A 410 4.75 21.45 1.93
C LEU A 410 3.51 21.53 2.83
N ALA A 411 3.12 20.45 3.49
CA ALA A 411 2.00 20.43 4.44
C ALA A 411 2.26 21.34 5.65
N ILE A 412 3.49 21.44 6.16
CA ILE A 412 3.87 22.38 7.22
C ILE A 412 3.79 23.82 6.71
N VAL A 413 4.25 24.11 5.48
CA VAL A 413 4.17 25.44 4.88
C VAL A 413 2.71 25.83 4.64
N VAL A 414 1.89 24.92 4.10
CA VAL A 414 0.46 25.12 3.88
C VAL A 414 -0.25 25.28 5.22
N ALA A 415 -0.01 24.41 6.21
CA ALA A 415 -0.60 24.52 7.55
C ALA A 415 -0.18 25.83 8.24
N ARG A 416 1.07 26.26 8.11
CA ARG A 416 1.52 27.58 8.58
C ARG A 416 0.77 28.71 7.88
N ARG A 417 0.57 28.62 6.56
CA ARG A 417 -0.23 29.59 5.78
C ARG A 417 -1.71 29.58 6.16
N CYS A 418 -2.30 28.42 6.42
CA CYS A 418 -3.69 28.27 6.86
C CYS A 418 -3.89 28.73 8.30
N LEU A 419 -2.93 28.48 9.18
CA LEU A 419 -2.91 29.01 10.56
C LEU A 419 -2.63 30.51 10.59
N SER A 420 -1.98 31.04 9.55
CA SER A 420 -1.82 32.47 9.30
C SER A 420 -2.88 33.00 8.32
N ALA A 421 -4.15 32.56 8.44
CA ALA A 421 -5.26 33.11 7.64
C ALA A 421 -5.11 34.63 7.51
N GLY A 422 -4.80 35.08 6.29
CA GLY A 422 -4.27 36.40 6.01
C GLY A 422 -5.36 37.45 6.17
N LEU A 423 -5.43 38.07 7.35
CA LEU A 423 -6.22 39.27 7.52
C LEU A 423 -5.40 40.47 7.06
N THR A 424 -5.81 41.09 5.96
CA THR A 424 -5.26 42.34 5.42
C THR A 424 -6.23 43.48 5.70
N ILE A 425 -5.70 44.67 6.06
CA ILE A 425 -6.52 45.87 6.25
C ILE A 425 -6.14 46.88 5.16
N ASN A 426 -7.10 47.26 4.32
CA ASN A 426 -6.93 48.29 3.31
C ASN A 426 -7.56 49.59 3.79
N THR A 427 -6.89 50.72 3.52
CA THR A 427 -7.37 52.07 3.81
C THR A 427 -7.19 52.95 2.57
N ALA A 428 -8.25 53.60 2.13
CA ALA A 428 -8.24 54.48 0.95
C ALA A 428 -9.44 55.43 0.97
N THR A 429 -9.28 56.56 0.29
CA THR A 429 -10.39 57.43 -0.12
C THR A 429 -11.02 56.90 -1.40
N VAL A 430 -12.23 57.37 -1.74
CA VAL A 430 -12.92 56.96 -2.96
C VAL A 430 -12.17 57.32 -4.25
N ASP A 431 -11.33 58.35 -4.21
CA ASP A 431 -10.51 58.78 -5.35
C ASP A 431 -9.25 57.92 -5.50
N GLU A 432 -8.74 57.34 -4.39
CA GLU A 432 -7.58 56.46 -4.39
C GLU A 432 -7.95 55.02 -4.80
N ASP A 433 -9.11 54.53 -4.38
CA ASP A 433 -9.64 53.21 -4.73
C ASP A 433 -11.17 53.23 -4.70
N ALA A 434 -11.80 53.21 -5.87
CA ALA A 434 -13.27 53.23 -5.96
C ALA A 434 -13.93 51.95 -5.41
N GLU A 435 -13.21 50.82 -5.37
CA GLU A 435 -13.75 49.53 -4.92
C GLU A 435 -13.79 49.42 -3.40
N ILE A 436 -12.98 50.21 -2.67
CA ILE A 436 -12.94 50.15 -1.21
C ILE A 436 -14.31 50.48 -0.58
N LEU A 437 -15.03 51.46 -1.14
CA LEU A 437 -16.35 51.84 -0.67
C LEU A 437 -17.37 50.73 -0.96
N THR A 438 -17.27 50.10 -2.13
CA THR A 438 -18.14 48.96 -2.50
C THR A 438 -17.93 47.80 -1.52
N SER A 439 -16.67 47.48 -1.20
CA SER A 439 -16.32 46.43 -0.23
C SER A 439 -16.77 46.77 1.19
N ALA A 440 -16.58 48.01 1.64
CA ALA A 440 -17.05 48.49 2.95
C ALA A 440 -18.58 48.41 3.05
N ARG A 441 -19.31 48.85 2.01
CA ARG A 441 -20.78 48.78 1.95
C ARG A 441 -21.30 47.35 2.00
N ARG A 442 -20.59 46.39 1.38
CA ARG A 442 -20.98 44.97 1.43
C ARG A 442 -21.01 44.46 2.88
N VAL A 443 -19.98 44.76 3.67
CA VAL A 443 -19.93 44.37 5.09
C VAL A 443 -20.96 45.14 5.91
N ARG A 444 -21.05 46.46 5.70
CA ARG A 444 -21.99 47.34 6.41
C ARG A 444 -23.45 46.96 6.16
N ARG A 445 -23.83 46.59 4.94
CA ARG A 445 -25.18 46.11 4.61
C ARG A 445 -25.53 44.85 5.39
N GLU A 446 -24.61 43.89 5.48
CA GLU A 446 -24.86 42.65 6.21
C GLU A 446 -25.02 42.89 7.71
N VAL A 447 -24.17 43.76 8.30
CA VAL A 447 -24.22 44.01 9.75
C VAL A 447 -25.33 45.01 10.12
N PHE A 448 -25.44 46.15 9.45
CA PHE A 448 -26.40 47.18 9.82
C PHE A 448 -27.80 46.91 9.26
N CYS A 449 -27.92 46.59 7.96
CA CYS A 449 -29.23 46.44 7.35
C CYS A 449 -29.85 45.06 7.59
N VAL A 450 -29.08 43.98 7.40
CA VAL A 450 -29.61 42.61 7.52
C VAL A 450 -29.68 42.20 8.99
N GLU A 451 -28.58 42.30 9.73
CA GLU A 451 -28.51 41.84 11.12
C GLU A 451 -29.19 42.82 12.10
N GLN A 452 -28.86 44.12 12.04
CA GLN A 452 -29.39 45.13 12.97
C GLN A 452 -30.69 45.80 12.51
N ARG A 453 -31.19 45.47 11.31
CA ARG A 453 -32.44 46.00 10.74
C ARG A 453 -32.48 47.53 10.59
N VAL A 454 -31.33 48.17 10.40
CA VAL A 454 -31.24 49.59 10.06
C VAL A 454 -31.71 49.79 8.61
N PRO A 455 -32.65 50.70 8.33
CA PRO A 455 -33.06 50.98 6.95
C PRO A 455 -31.89 51.41 6.06
N VAL A 456 -31.84 50.92 4.82
CA VAL A 456 -30.68 51.12 3.91
C VAL A 456 -30.41 52.59 3.60
N GLU A 457 -31.46 53.40 3.59
CA GLU A 457 -31.43 54.85 3.41
C GLU A 457 -30.79 55.59 4.60
N MET A 458 -30.76 54.99 5.80
CA MET A 458 -30.07 55.55 6.97
C MET A 458 -28.62 55.06 7.07
N GLU A 459 -28.30 53.93 6.44
CA GLU A 459 -26.94 53.38 6.41
C GLU A 459 -26.01 54.24 5.55
N ARG A 460 -26.52 54.76 4.44
CA ARG A 460 -25.80 55.59 3.46
C ARG A 460 -26.00 57.07 3.76
N ASP A 461 -24.92 57.84 3.75
CA ASP A 461 -25.02 59.30 3.86
C ASP A 461 -24.08 60.03 2.90
N ALA A 462 -24.20 61.36 2.87
CA ALA A 462 -23.40 62.22 2.00
C ALA A 462 -21.89 62.13 2.28
N HIS A 463 -21.46 61.71 3.47
CA HIS A 463 -20.05 61.57 3.82
C HIS A 463 -19.40 60.36 3.15
N ASP A 464 -20.16 59.32 2.79
CA ASP A 464 -19.59 58.13 2.14
C ASP A 464 -18.96 58.44 0.77
N ALA A 465 -19.52 59.41 0.04
CA ALA A 465 -19.05 59.85 -1.26
C ALA A 465 -18.08 61.05 -1.19
N SER A 466 -17.75 61.54 0.01
CA SER A 466 -16.82 62.66 0.16
C SER A 466 -15.39 62.23 -0.20
N PRO A 467 -14.66 62.98 -1.05
CA PRO A 467 -13.27 62.70 -1.39
C PRO A 467 -12.34 62.62 -0.17
N SER A 468 -12.67 63.33 0.90
CA SER A 468 -11.88 63.35 2.14
C SER A 468 -12.17 62.19 3.11
N THR A 469 -13.18 61.35 2.85
CA THR A 469 -13.51 60.24 3.73
C THR A 469 -12.59 59.05 3.47
N ILE A 470 -11.90 58.60 4.52
CA ILE A 470 -11.07 57.39 4.46
C ILE A 470 -11.95 56.20 4.80
N HIS A 471 -12.09 55.25 3.88
CA HIS A 471 -12.74 53.97 4.14
C HIS A 471 -11.72 52.93 4.55
N VAL A 472 -12.12 52.02 5.44
CA VAL A 472 -11.27 50.95 5.96
C VAL A 472 -12.00 49.63 5.76
N VAL A 473 -11.33 48.66 5.12
CA VAL A 473 -11.89 47.32 4.89
C VAL A 473 -10.90 46.26 5.37
N ALA A 474 -11.42 45.31 6.14
CA ALA A 474 -10.68 44.11 6.54
C ALA A 474 -11.02 42.96 5.58
N LEU A 475 -10.02 42.49 4.84
CA LEU A 475 -10.09 41.37 3.93
C LEU A 475 -9.56 40.12 4.61
N TYR A 476 -10.29 39.02 4.52
CA TYR A 476 -9.93 37.73 5.10
C TYR A 476 -9.83 36.67 4.01
N GLU A 477 -8.71 35.98 3.97
CA GLU A 477 -8.48 34.85 3.08
C GLU A 477 -9.04 33.57 3.72
N ASP A 478 -10.20 33.12 3.22
CA ASP A 478 -10.75 31.81 3.59
C ASP A 478 -10.05 30.72 2.77
N PHE A 479 -9.25 29.88 3.43
CA PHE A 479 -8.70 28.69 2.79
C PHE A 479 -9.78 27.59 2.72
N SER A 480 -10.25 27.30 1.51
CA SER A 480 -11.02 26.09 1.22
C SER A 480 -10.14 25.11 0.44
N PRO A 481 -9.96 23.86 0.88
CA PRO A 481 -9.24 22.83 0.11
C PRO A 481 -9.90 22.52 -1.25
N TRP A 482 -11.11 23.01 -1.49
CA TRP A 482 -11.95 22.71 -2.64
C TRP A 482 -12.25 23.92 -3.54
N ASP A 483 -11.75 25.10 -3.18
CA ASP A 483 -11.96 26.33 -3.96
C ASP A 483 -10.60 26.90 -4.41
N VAL A 484 -10.35 26.83 -5.73
CA VAL A 484 -9.09 27.26 -6.36
C VAL A 484 -9.07 28.75 -6.69
N THR A 485 -10.11 29.51 -6.31
CA THR A 485 -10.13 30.97 -6.47
C THR A 485 -9.72 31.69 -5.18
N PHE A 486 -8.46 32.15 -5.12
CA PHE A 486 -7.93 32.95 -4.01
C PHE A 486 -8.44 34.40 -4.07
N VAL A 487 -9.72 34.63 -3.76
CA VAL A 487 -10.29 35.98 -3.66
C VAL A 487 -10.58 36.32 -2.18
N PRO A 488 -9.83 37.24 -1.54
CA PRO A 488 -10.07 37.65 -0.16
C PRO A 488 -11.47 38.22 0.03
N ARG A 489 -12.20 37.76 1.05
CA ARG A 489 -13.56 38.22 1.36
C ARG A 489 -13.51 39.42 2.30
N PRO A 490 -14.26 40.51 2.07
CA PRO A 490 -14.39 41.58 3.05
C PRO A 490 -15.24 41.11 4.25
N VAL A 491 -14.67 41.21 5.44
CA VAL A 491 -15.28 40.72 6.70
C VAL A 491 -15.39 41.79 7.79
N GLY A 492 -14.72 42.92 7.63
CA GLY A 492 -14.79 44.07 8.53
C GLY A 492 -14.75 45.38 7.77
N ALA A 493 -15.38 46.43 8.31
CA ALA A 493 -15.39 47.74 7.71
C ALA A 493 -15.45 48.87 8.76
N ALA A 494 -14.96 50.04 8.38
CA ALA A 494 -15.13 51.30 9.09
C ALA A 494 -14.92 52.48 8.13
N ARG A 495 -15.17 53.70 8.60
CA ARG A 495 -14.78 54.92 7.90
C ARG A 495 -14.27 55.99 8.86
N VAL A 496 -13.49 56.94 8.33
CA VAL A 496 -13.03 58.14 9.03
C VAL A 496 -13.47 59.37 8.23
N VAL A 497 -14.36 60.18 8.80
CA VAL A 497 -14.83 61.43 8.20
C VAL A 497 -13.96 62.59 8.70
N ILE A 498 -13.31 63.30 7.80
CA ILE A 498 -12.37 64.37 8.12
C ILE A 498 -13.08 65.72 8.23
N SER A 499 -12.83 66.44 9.32
CA SER A 499 -13.25 67.83 9.52
C SER A 499 -12.02 68.71 9.70
N THR A 500 -11.69 69.50 8.67
CA THR A 500 -10.55 70.41 8.67
C THR A 500 -10.74 71.58 9.63
N GLU A 501 -11.93 72.17 9.65
CA GLU A 501 -12.31 73.26 10.57
C GLU A 501 -12.10 72.88 12.05
N LYS A 502 -12.54 71.67 12.42
CA LYS A 502 -12.45 71.16 13.80
C LYS A 502 -11.17 70.38 14.09
N ARG A 503 -10.27 70.27 13.11
CA ARG A 503 -9.03 69.47 13.17
C ARG A 503 -9.22 68.08 13.78
N ARG A 504 -10.23 67.35 13.30
CA ARG A 504 -10.59 66.01 13.83
C ARG A 504 -11.01 65.03 12.75
N GLY A 505 -10.76 63.75 12.99
CA GLY A 505 -11.31 62.64 12.21
C GLY A 505 -12.35 61.87 13.01
N LYS A 506 -13.58 61.77 12.51
CA LYS A 506 -14.66 61.00 13.15
C LYS A 506 -14.69 59.58 12.60
N ILE A 507 -14.27 58.61 13.42
CA ILE A 507 -14.38 57.18 13.14
C ILE A 507 -15.84 56.76 13.34
N GLY A 508 -16.39 56.04 12.37
CA GLY A 508 -17.76 55.55 12.41
C GLY A 508 -17.98 54.33 11.53
N ARG A 509 -19.21 53.79 11.58
CA ARG A 509 -19.63 52.61 10.81
C ARG A 509 -18.70 51.39 11.03
N VAL A 510 -18.13 51.26 12.23
CA VAL A 510 -17.25 50.15 12.60
C VAL A 510 -18.10 48.88 12.73
N CYS A 511 -17.83 47.87 11.91
CA CYS A 511 -18.56 46.61 11.93
C CYS A 511 -17.70 45.43 11.49
N VAL A 512 -18.02 44.23 12.01
CA VAL A 512 -17.41 42.95 11.61
C VAL A 512 -18.54 41.92 11.44
N LEU A 513 -18.47 41.13 10.37
CA LEU A 513 -19.42 40.03 10.10
C LEU A 513 -19.48 39.08 11.28
N ARG A 514 -20.69 38.57 11.59
CA ARG A 514 -20.97 37.72 12.75
C ARG A 514 -19.98 36.56 12.92
N ASP A 515 -19.71 35.83 11.86
CA ASP A 515 -18.87 34.62 11.88
C ASP A 515 -17.35 34.90 12.01
N HIS A 516 -16.98 36.19 11.98
CA HIS A 516 -15.61 36.69 12.07
C HIS A 516 -15.37 37.54 13.34
N ARG A 517 -16.37 37.67 14.22
CA ARG A 517 -16.23 38.33 15.52
C ARG A 517 -15.35 37.50 16.46
N HIS A 518 -14.91 38.12 17.56
CA HIS A 518 -14.02 37.52 18.57
C HIS A 518 -12.63 37.08 18.07
N ARG A 519 -12.28 37.33 16.80
CA ARG A 519 -10.94 37.08 16.20
C ARG A 519 -10.01 38.30 16.25
N GLY A 520 -10.35 39.34 17.01
CA GLY A 520 -9.55 40.57 17.11
C GLY A 520 -9.63 41.53 15.91
N ILE A 521 -10.41 41.22 14.87
CA ILE A 521 -10.54 42.02 13.62
C ILE A 521 -10.99 43.46 13.92
N GLY A 522 -11.99 43.64 14.79
CA GLY A 522 -12.48 44.99 15.15
C GLY A 522 -11.38 45.88 15.72
N ARG A 523 -10.49 45.34 16.56
CA ARG A 523 -9.34 46.11 17.09
C ARG A 523 -8.39 46.55 15.97
N ARG A 524 -8.14 45.69 14.99
CA ARG A 524 -7.26 45.99 13.85
C ARG A 524 -7.88 47.04 12.91
N VAL A 525 -9.18 46.97 12.67
CA VAL A 525 -9.91 47.98 11.88
C VAL A 525 -9.83 49.36 12.54
N VAL A 526 -10.09 49.47 13.85
CA VAL A 526 -10.05 50.75 14.55
C VAL A 526 -8.62 51.31 14.60
N ARG A 527 -7.61 50.48 14.84
CA ARG A 527 -6.21 50.91 14.77
C ARG A 527 -5.84 51.44 13.40
N ALA A 528 -6.24 50.75 12.33
CA ALA A 528 -6.00 51.23 10.97
C ALA A 528 -6.70 52.57 10.67
N CYS A 529 -7.87 52.83 11.25
CA CYS A 529 -8.52 54.14 11.16
C CYS A 529 -7.66 55.24 11.80
N VAL A 530 -7.11 54.95 12.98
CA VAL A 530 -6.25 55.88 13.72
C VAL A 530 -4.93 56.10 12.98
N ASP A 531 -4.29 55.04 12.52
CA ASP A 531 -3.01 55.12 11.81
C ASP A 531 -3.17 55.88 10.49
N ALA A 532 -4.26 55.62 9.74
CA ALA A 532 -4.57 56.37 8.53
C ALA A 532 -4.85 57.86 8.81
N LEU A 533 -5.56 58.17 9.91
CA LEU A 533 -5.78 59.55 10.33
C LEU A 533 -4.45 60.23 10.70
N ARG A 534 -3.62 59.58 11.51
CA ARG A 534 -2.30 60.08 11.93
C ARG A 534 -1.39 60.33 10.73
N GLN A 535 -1.39 59.43 9.75
CA GLN A 535 -0.53 59.51 8.57
C GLN A 535 -0.97 60.64 7.63
N LYS A 536 -2.27 60.75 7.34
CA LYS A 536 -2.79 61.74 6.37
C LYS A 536 -3.05 63.11 6.99
N HIS A 537 -3.34 63.16 8.29
CA HIS A 537 -3.65 64.38 9.03
C HIS A 537 -2.96 64.38 10.41
N PRO A 538 -1.63 64.52 10.47
CA PRO A 538 -0.90 64.55 11.74
C PRO A 538 -1.43 65.60 12.72
N GLY A 539 -1.62 65.20 13.99
CA GLY A 539 -2.11 66.08 15.04
C GLY A 539 -3.61 66.40 14.98
N TYR A 540 -4.40 65.62 14.24
CA TYR A 540 -5.87 65.68 14.30
C TYR A 540 -6.39 64.82 15.45
N LEU A 541 -7.48 65.23 16.08
CA LEU A 541 -8.09 64.42 17.14
C LEU A 541 -8.90 63.27 16.52
N ALA A 542 -8.65 62.01 16.91
CA ALA A 542 -9.53 60.89 16.58
C ALA A 542 -10.76 60.96 17.48
N THR A 543 -11.95 60.92 16.89
CA THR A 543 -13.22 61.00 17.62
C THR A 543 -14.16 59.88 17.18
N LEU A 544 -15.00 59.37 18.09
CA LEU A 544 -16.05 58.40 17.75
C LEU A 544 -17.24 58.52 18.71
N GLY A 545 -18.41 58.05 18.27
CA GLY A 545 -19.54 57.79 19.15
C GLY A 545 -19.55 56.30 19.51
N SER A 546 -19.27 55.96 20.77
CA SER A 546 -19.35 54.57 21.23
C SER A 546 -20.70 54.31 21.85
N GLN A 547 -21.38 53.22 21.48
CA GLN A 547 -22.49 52.69 22.27
C GLN A 547 -22.00 52.45 23.70
N VAL A 548 -22.86 52.71 24.71
CA VAL A 548 -22.46 52.65 26.13
C VAL A 548 -21.82 51.30 26.50
N HIS A 549 -22.32 50.19 25.95
CA HIS A 549 -21.76 48.86 26.21
C HIS A 549 -20.40 48.59 25.53
N ALA A 550 -20.02 49.38 24.51
CA ALA A 550 -18.77 49.25 23.77
C ALA A 550 -17.65 50.18 24.28
N VAL A 551 -17.91 51.01 25.30
CA VAL A 551 -16.94 51.98 25.84
C VAL A 551 -15.63 51.29 26.24
N GLY A 552 -15.70 50.21 27.03
CA GLY A 552 -14.51 49.48 27.47
C GLY A 552 -13.67 48.87 26.33
N PHE A 553 -14.31 48.57 25.18
CA PHE A 553 -13.58 48.14 23.98
C PHE A 553 -12.71 49.26 23.42
N TYR A 554 -13.26 50.47 23.29
CA TYR A 554 -12.51 51.62 22.76
C TYR A 554 -11.49 52.18 23.77
N GLU A 555 -11.77 52.11 25.08
CA GLU A 555 -10.79 52.43 26.13
C GLU A 555 -9.54 51.54 26.03
N SER A 556 -9.73 50.24 25.76
CA SER A 556 -8.62 49.31 25.53
C SER A 556 -7.76 49.64 24.29
N LEU A 557 -8.24 50.55 23.43
CA LEU A 557 -7.54 51.03 22.23
C LEU A 557 -6.95 52.43 22.42
N GLY A 558 -7.11 53.05 23.59
CA GLY A 558 -6.55 54.37 23.91
C GLY A 558 -7.53 55.54 23.85
N PHE A 559 -8.81 55.30 23.53
CA PHE A 559 -9.84 56.34 23.56
C PHE A 559 -10.29 56.64 24.99
N ARG A 560 -10.73 57.87 25.24
CA ARG A 560 -11.29 58.32 26.52
C ARG A 560 -12.62 59.03 26.29
N CYS A 561 -13.57 58.91 27.22
CA CYS A 561 -14.79 59.71 27.18
C CYS A 561 -14.45 61.19 27.45
N ILE A 562 -15.18 62.11 26.83
CA ILE A 562 -15.08 63.54 27.17
C ILE A 562 -15.74 63.75 28.55
N GLU A 563 -14.97 64.31 29.49
CA GLU A 563 -15.48 64.61 30.83
C GLU A 563 -16.60 65.66 30.78
N GLY A 564 -17.72 65.40 31.47
CA GLY A 564 -18.86 66.30 31.54
C GLY A 564 -19.85 66.22 30.37
N GLU A 565 -19.62 65.37 29.36
CA GLU A 565 -20.59 65.15 28.28
C GLU A 565 -21.58 64.03 28.63
N GLU A 566 -22.87 64.37 28.69
CA GLU A 566 -23.94 63.40 28.93
C GLU A 566 -24.11 62.45 27.72
N PRO A 567 -24.49 61.18 27.95
CA PRO A 567 -24.78 60.26 26.86
C PRO A 567 -25.90 60.78 25.95
N PHE A 568 -25.74 60.60 24.64
CA PHE A 568 -26.71 61.06 23.64
C PHE A 568 -27.31 59.88 22.86
N MET A 569 -28.48 60.10 22.26
CA MET A 569 -29.14 59.10 21.42
C MET A 569 -28.63 59.21 19.99
N ASP A 570 -28.09 58.11 19.46
CA ASP A 570 -27.67 57.99 18.05
C ASP A 570 -28.41 56.78 17.44
N GLY A 571 -29.70 57.01 17.13
CA GLY A 571 -30.65 56.00 16.68
C GLY A 571 -31.64 55.52 17.75
N PRO A 572 -32.75 54.86 17.36
CA PRO A 572 -33.78 54.39 18.29
C PRO A 572 -33.21 53.38 19.29
N GLY A 573 -33.20 53.73 20.58
CA GLY A 573 -32.74 52.84 21.66
C GLY A 573 -31.22 52.69 21.80
N CYS A 574 -30.41 53.47 21.07
CA CYS A 574 -28.95 53.35 21.10
C CYS A 574 -28.30 54.56 21.79
N LEU A 575 -28.04 54.42 23.09
CA LEU A 575 -27.32 55.42 23.89
C LEU A 575 -25.82 55.35 23.60
N HIS A 576 -25.20 56.50 23.30
CA HIS A 576 -23.80 56.64 22.93
C HIS A 576 -23.08 57.66 23.80
N ARG A 577 -21.75 57.53 23.90
CA ARG A 577 -20.84 58.53 24.48
C ARG A 577 -19.80 58.96 23.45
N THR A 578 -19.48 60.25 23.43
CA THR A 578 -18.39 60.78 22.60
C THR A 578 -17.07 60.37 23.24
N MET A 579 -16.19 59.77 22.44
CA MET A 579 -14.85 59.38 22.86
C MET A 579 -13.80 59.98 21.95
N VAL A 580 -12.65 60.33 22.53
CA VAL A 580 -11.55 61.02 21.85
C VAL A 580 -10.21 60.34 22.12
N MET A 581 -9.28 60.48 21.17
CA MET A 581 -7.90 60.05 21.31
C MET A 581 -7.00 61.00 20.53
N GLU A 582 -5.92 61.44 21.17
CA GLU A 582 -4.85 62.16 20.49
C GLU A 582 -4.10 61.19 19.57
N THR A 583 -4.05 61.51 18.27
CA THR A 583 -3.33 60.68 17.29
C THR A 583 -1.90 61.11 17.16
#